data_AF-A0A953JU75-F1
#
_entry.id   AF-A0A953JU75-F1
#
_cell.length_a   1.000
_cell.length_b   1.000
_cell.length_c   1.000
_cell.angle_alpha   90.00
_cell.angle_beta   90.00
_cell.angle_gamma   90.00
#
_symmetry.space_group_name_H-M   'P 1'
#
loop_
_entity.id
_entity.type
_entity.pdbx_description
1 polymer ?
#
loop_
_entity_poly.entity_id
_entity_poly.type
_entity_poly.pdbx_seq_one_letter_code
_entity_poly.pdbx_strand_id
1 'polypeptide(L)'
;MRRPLAGMALLLCCFAVGCGGSAATKDAPAAQAAAKSVPPPDVAVRAFLEAVRTGNDTGASELLTPLAKQKTQEMELQVAPPGSATASYKIGATEYIAEDGAHVATEWTDVDAETGTPQTDPIIWMVQRQPDGWRIAGMATKVFEDQPPLFLNFEDPEDMLRKQQLVAEEIERRANPQAQPPAATAQTGQPVSGNAAAATPVGSTPAAPQGVQKASATIGQAPATTPRR
;
A
#
# COMPACT_ATOMS: atom_id res chain seq x y z
N MET A 1 -52.87 -17.66 30.55
CA MET A 1 -53.62 -16.42 30.84
C MET A 1 -53.43 -15.47 29.65
N ARG A 2 -54.34 -15.49 28.66
CA ARG A 2 -55.53 -14.64 28.44
C ARG A 2 -55.20 -13.14 28.23
N ARG A 3 -55.44 -12.68 26.99
CA ARG A 3 -55.46 -11.31 26.44
C ARG A 3 -56.60 -10.45 27.03
N PRO A 4 -56.64 -9.13 26.76
CA PRO A 4 -57.57 -8.56 25.74
C PRO A 4 -56.89 -7.46 24.90
N LEU A 5 -57.18 -7.13 23.63
CA LEU A 5 -58.36 -6.98 22.74
C LEU A 5 -59.23 -5.72 22.98
N ALA A 6 -59.55 -5.03 21.85
CA ALA A 6 -60.55 -3.97 21.57
C ALA A 6 -60.07 -2.50 21.70
N GLY A 7 -60.44 -1.53 20.85
CA GLY A 7 -61.33 -1.43 19.67
C GLY A 7 -60.91 -0.19 18.84
N MET A 8 -61.11 -0.04 17.53
CA MET A 8 -62.32 0.07 16.69
C MET A 8 -63.29 1.21 17.07
N ALA A 9 -63.23 2.33 16.35
CA ALA A 9 -64.35 3.25 15.98
C ALA A 9 -63.82 4.34 15.00
N LEU A 10 -64.25 4.39 13.73
CA LEU A 10 -65.45 5.08 13.18
C LEU A 10 -65.14 6.55 12.77
N LEU A 11 -64.76 6.82 11.51
CA LEU A 11 -65.59 7.21 10.34
C LEU A 11 -66.00 8.70 10.32
N LEU A 12 -65.48 9.47 9.37
CA LEU A 12 -66.17 10.66 8.83
C LEU A 12 -65.81 10.86 7.35
N CYS A 13 -66.82 10.73 6.48
CA CYS A 13 -66.78 11.06 5.06
C CYS A 13 -67.04 12.56 4.87
N CYS A 14 -66.23 13.21 4.04
CA CYS A 14 -66.62 14.43 3.32
C CYS A 14 -66.29 14.24 1.84
N PHE A 15 -67.34 14.11 1.03
CA PHE A 15 -67.27 14.20 -0.42
C PHE A 15 -67.13 15.67 -0.82
N ALA A 16 -66.11 16.00 -1.60
CA ALA A 16 -66.09 17.20 -2.42
C ALA A 16 -65.78 16.78 -3.86
N VAL A 17 -66.83 16.72 -4.68
CA VAL A 17 -66.73 16.64 -6.13
C VAL A 17 -66.58 18.08 -6.64
N GLY A 18 -65.43 18.39 -7.22
CA GLY A 18 -65.14 19.66 -7.89
C GLY A 18 -64.36 19.40 -9.17
N CYS A 19 -65.05 19.50 -10.31
CA CYS A 19 -64.49 19.42 -11.66
C CYS A 19 -64.29 20.85 -12.19
N GLY A 20 -63.08 21.19 -12.66
CA GLY A 20 -62.85 22.43 -13.39
C GLY A 20 -61.39 22.86 -13.53
N GLY A 21 -60.79 22.57 -14.69
CA GLY A 21 -59.87 23.50 -15.37
C GLY A 21 -58.36 23.46 -15.04
N SER A 22 -57.62 22.70 -15.85
CA SER A 22 -56.26 22.97 -16.38
C SER A 22 -55.14 23.50 -15.46
N ALA A 23 -54.26 22.60 -15.02
CA ALA A 23 -52.82 22.86 -14.88
C ALA A 23 -52.02 21.55 -14.69
N ALA A 24 -51.03 21.34 -15.57
CA ALA A 24 -49.82 20.52 -15.41
C ALA A 24 -49.88 19.26 -14.54
N THR A 25 -49.96 18.08 -15.17
CA THR A 25 -49.42 16.83 -14.60
C THR A 25 -47.92 16.99 -14.42
N LYS A 26 -47.50 17.43 -13.24
CA LYS A 26 -46.12 17.34 -12.77
C LYS A 26 -46.08 16.15 -11.83
N ASP A 27 -45.74 15.00 -12.38
CA ASP A 27 -45.43 13.79 -11.63
C ASP A 27 -44.56 14.15 -10.42
N ALA A 28 -45.06 13.86 -9.23
CA ALA A 28 -44.27 13.94 -8.01
C ALA A 28 -43.15 12.89 -8.12
N PRO A 29 -41.87 13.26 -7.96
CA PRO A 29 -40.82 12.28 -7.98
C PRO A 29 -40.95 11.41 -6.73
N ALA A 30 -41.20 10.11 -6.95
CA ALA A 30 -40.95 9.08 -5.96
C ALA A 30 -39.49 9.24 -5.49
N ALA A 31 -39.31 9.48 -4.20
CA ALA A 31 -38.00 9.51 -3.57
C ALA A 31 -37.35 8.13 -3.72
N GLN A 32 -36.55 8.00 -4.78
CA GLN A 32 -35.70 6.85 -5.00
C GLN A 32 -34.65 6.88 -3.90
N ALA A 33 -34.75 5.96 -2.95
CA ALA A 33 -33.75 5.77 -1.91
C ALA A 33 -32.42 5.50 -2.62
N ALA A 34 -31.53 6.49 -2.65
CA ALA A 34 -30.21 6.36 -3.21
C ALA A 34 -29.48 5.28 -2.42
N ALA A 35 -29.28 4.12 -3.04
CA ALA A 35 -28.36 3.11 -2.53
C ALA A 35 -27.02 3.81 -2.30
N LYS A 36 -26.47 3.75 -1.08
CA LYS A 36 -25.15 4.30 -0.78
C LYS A 36 -24.15 3.59 -1.69
N SER A 37 -23.66 4.28 -2.72
CA SER A 37 -22.63 3.73 -3.59
C SER A 37 -21.34 3.55 -2.78
N VAL A 38 -20.69 2.41 -2.94
CA VAL A 38 -19.35 2.20 -2.39
C VAL A 38 -18.42 3.19 -3.09
N PRO A 39 -17.63 4.00 -2.35
CA PRO A 39 -16.66 4.89 -2.97
C PRO A 39 -15.68 4.11 -3.88
N PRO A 40 -15.11 4.73 -4.92
CA PRO A 40 -14.14 4.06 -5.79
C PRO A 40 -12.82 3.74 -5.07
N PRO A 41 -12.00 2.80 -5.59
CA PRO A 41 -10.75 2.35 -4.97
C PRO A 41 -9.75 3.48 -4.68
N ASP A 42 -9.67 4.48 -5.56
CA ASP A 42 -8.75 5.61 -5.42
C ASP A 42 -9.03 6.45 -4.18
N VAL A 43 -10.27 6.44 -3.67
CA VAL A 43 -10.63 7.11 -2.42
C VAL A 43 -9.95 6.47 -1.23
N ALA A 44 -9.89 5.13 -1.18
CA ALA A 44 -9.19 4.42 -0.12
C ALA A 44 -7.67 4.69 -0.17
N VAL A 45 -7.09 4.68 -1.38
CA VAL A 45 -5.67 4.97 -1.60
C VAL A 45 -5.32 6.41 -1.21
N ARG A 46 -6.16 7.39 -1.59
CA ARG A 46 -5.98 8.80 -1.18
C ARG A 46 -6.02 8.95 0.33
N ALA A 47 -6.98 8.33 1.00
CA ALA A 47 -7.09 8.36 2.45
C ALA A 47 -5.85 7.72 3.11
N PHE A 48 -5.34 6.63 2.53
CA PHE A 48 -4.16 5.93 3.04
C PHE A 48 -2.91 6.80 2.91
N LEU A 49 -2.65 7.34 1.71
CA LEU A 49 -1.50 8.21 1.47
C LEU A 49 -1.53 9.48 2.31
N GLU A 50 -2.71 10.05 2.54
CA GLU A 50 -2.85 11.20 3.42
C GLU A 50 -2.53 10.86 4.89
N ALA A 51 -3.00 9.69 5.36
CA ALA A 51 -2.67 9.21 6.69
C ALA A 51 -1.16 8.98 6.84
N VAL A 52 -0.51 8.38 5.84
CA VAL A 52 0.95 8.20 5.80
C VAL A 52 1.67 9.55 5.81
N ARG A 53 1.30 10.48 4.93
CA ARG A 53 1.90 11.82 4.81
C ARG A 53 1.82 12.61 6.13
N THR A 54 0.76 12.42 6.89
CA THR A 54 0.52 13.12 8.16
C THR A 54 1.01 12.36 9.39
N GLY A 55 1.60 11.17 9.23
CA GLY A 55 2.04 10.31 10.34
C GLY A 55 0.89 9.71 11.16
N ASN A 56 -0.31 9.61 10.58
CA ASN A 56 -1.48 8.96 11.19
C ASN A 56 -1.44 7.44 10.95
N ASP A 57 -0.52 6.76 11.65
CA ASP A 57 -0.31 5.32 11.50
C ASP A 57 -1.56 4.49 11.81
N THR A 58 -2.36 4.92 12.80
CA THR A 58 -3.64 4.28 13.13
C THR A 58 -4.61 4.34 11.94
N GLY A 59 -4.79 5.53 11.35
CA GLY A 59 -5.66 5.70 10.19
C GLY A 59 -5.16 4.95 8.95
N ALA A 60 -3.84 4.90 8.74
CA ALA A 60 -3.25 4.10 7.67
C ALA A 60 -3.50 2.59 7.88
N SER A 61 -3.34 2.10 9.11
CA SER A 61 -3.60 0.70 9.46
C SER A 61 -5.06 0.30 9.27
N GLU A 62 -6.01 1.20 9.52
CA GLU A 62 -7.46 0.97 9.31
C GLU A 62 -7.86 0.85 7.84
N LEU A 63 -7.01 1.32 6.92
CA LEU A 63 -7.24 1.26 5.48
C LEU A 63 -6.62 0.03 4.82
N LEU A 64 -5.90 -0.81 5.57
CA LEU A 64 -5.45 -2.12 5.13
C LEU A 64 -6.61 -3.12 5.10
N THR A 65 -6.50 -4.19 4.31
CA THR A 65 -7.43 -5.32 4.44
C THR A 65 -7.34 -5.88 5.87
N PRO A 66 -8.40 -6.52 6.39
CA PRO A 66 -8.35 -7.14 7.72
C PRO A 66 -7.18 -8.11 7.87
N LEU A 67 -6.90 -8.91 6.82
CA LEU A 67 -5.79 -9.85 6.82
C LEU A 67 -4.44 -9.13 6.78
N ALA A 68 -4.26 -8.13 5.92
CA ALA A 68 -3.02 -7.35 5.86
C ALA A 68 -2.76 -6.66 7.21
N LYS A 69 -3.77 -6.02 7.80
CA LYS A 69 -3.67 -5.39 9.12
C LYS A 69 -3.23 -6.38 10.19
N GLN A 70 -3.87 -7.55 10.25
CA GLN A 70 -3.51 -8.59 11.20
C GLN A 70 -2.05 -9.02 11.00
N LYS A 71 -1.66 -9.32 9.77
CA LYS A 71 -0.35 -9.90 9.44
C LYS A 71 0.80 -8.91 9.63
N THR A 72 0.60 -7.64 9.30
CA THR A 72 1.62 -6.61 9.53
C THR A 72 1.79 -6.29 11.01
N GLN A 73 0.72 -6.33 11.80
CA GLN A 73 0.78 -6.17 13.26
C GLN A 73 1.49 -7.34 13.95
N GLU A 74 1.22 -8.58 13.53
CA GLU A 74 1.89 -9.78 14.07
C GLU A 74 3.41 -9.73 13.95
N MET A 75 3.93 -9.00 12.96
CA MET A 75 5.36 -8.90 12.68
C MET A 75 5.96 -7.50 12.92
N GLU A 76 5.19 -6.60 13.54
CA GLU A 76 5.62 -5.21 13.81
C GLU A 76 6.12 -4.46 12.55
N LEU A 77 5.56 -4.82 11.38
CA LEU A 77 5.96 -4.23 10.10
C LEU A 77 5.16 -2.95 9.81
N GLN A 78 5.84 -1.83 9.70
CA GLN A 78 5.27 -0.61 9.13
C GLN A 78 5.35 -0.64 7.59
N VAL A 79 4.23 -0.94 6.93
CA VAL A 79 4.17 -1.12 5.46
C VAL A 79 4.04 0.18 4.65
N ALA A 80 4.22 1.33 5.30
CA ALA A 80 4.15 2.63 4.68
C ALA A 80 5.51 3.33 4.72
N PRO A 81 5.84 4.17 3.72
CA PRO A 81 6.96 5.09 3.84
C PRO A 81 6.87 5.90 5.14
N PRO A 82 7.99 6.22 5.81
CA PRO A 82 7.95 7.11 6.95
C PRO A 82 7.30 8.43 6.55
N GLY A 83 6.32 8.88 7.32
CA GLY A 83 5.62 10.13 7.07
C GLY A 83 6.61 11.30 7.07
N SER A 84 6.48 12.19 6.08
CA SER A 84 7.32 13.36 5.93
C SER A 84 6.47 14.59 5.67
N ALA A 85 6.78 15.68 6.36
CA ALA A 85 6.09 16.96 6.16
C ALA A 85 6.34 17.55 4.76
N THR A 86 7.42 17.14 4.09
CA THR A 86 7.75 17.55 2.73
C THR A 86 7.14 16.64 1.66
N ALA A 87 6.56 15.51 2.06
CA ALA A 87 5.97 14.58 1.12
C ALA A 87 4.68 15.11 0.49
N SER A 88 4.50 14.75 -0.78
CA SER A 88 3.30 14.98 -1.58
C SER A 88 3.02 13.77 -2.45
N TYR A 89 1.79 13.63 -2.94
CA TYR A 89 1.44 12.51 -3.80
C TYR A 89 0.47 12.91 -4.91
N LYS A 90 0.46 12.14 -5.99
CA LYS A 90 -0.54 12.21 -7.06
C LYS A 90 -1.22 10.87 -7.24
N ILE A 91 -2.54 10.92 -7.40
CA ILE A 91 -3.34 9.76 -7.78
C ILE A 91 -3.39 9.70 -9.31
N GLY A 92 -3.06 8.55 -9.86
CA GLY A 92 -3.09 8.24 -11.29
C GLY A 92 -4.30 7.39 -11.67
N ALA A 93 -4.11 6.54 -12.68
CA ALA A 93 -5.17 5.67 -13.20
C ALA A 93 -5.59 4.60 -12.17
N THR A 94 -6.89 4.28 -12.19
CA THR A 94 -7.44 3.10 -11.52
C THR A 94 -7.80 2.06 -12.56
N GLU A 95 -7.27 0.86 -12.40
CA GLU A 95 -7.55 -0.30 -13.25
C GLU A 95 -8.27 -1.35 -12.41
N TYR A 96 -9.49 -1.71 -12.80
CA TYR A 96 -10.22 -2.80 -12.14
C TYR A 96 -9.78 -4.13 -12.75
N ILE A 97 -9.25 -5.02 -11.92
CA ILE A 97 -8.74 -6.34 -12.31
C ILE A 97 -9.83 -7.39 -12.17
N ALA A 98 -10.74 -7.20 -11.21
CA ALA A 98 -11.93 -8.01 -10.96
C ALA A 98 -13.03 -7.13 -10.35
N GLU A 99 -14.19 -7.73 -10.01
CA GLU A 99 -15.26 -7.00 -9.31
C GLU A 99 -14.81 -6.48 -7.94
N ASP A 100 -13.94 -7.23 -7.27
CA ASP A 100 -13.46 -7.00 -5.92
C ASP A 100 -11.96 -6.63 -5.87
N GLY A 101 -11.31 -6.43 -7.01
CA GLY A 101 -9.87 -6.14 -7.09
C GLY A 101 -9.57 -4.99 -8.05
N ALA A 102 -8.74 -4.05 -7.60
CA ALA A 102 -8.28 -2.93 -8.41
C ALA A 102 -6.81 -2.58 -8.15
N HIS A 103 -6.16 -2.03 -9.16
CA HIS A 103 -4.87 -1.39 -9.06
C HIS A 103 -5.04 0.13 -9.17
N VAL A 104 -4.33 0.87 -8.33
CA VAL A 104 -4.33 2.34 -8.37
C VAL A 104 -2.89 2.82 -8.49
N ALA A 105 -2.57 3.42 -9.63
CA ALA A 105 -1.27 4.04 -9.84
C ALA A 105 -1.15 5.34 -9.06
N THR A 106 0.03 5.60 -8.49
CA THR A 106 0.34 6.83 -7.75
C THR A 106 1.78 7.25 -7.98
N GLU A 107 2.05 8.53 -7.75
CA GLU A 107 3.40 9.06 -7.60
C GLU A 107 3.53 9.54 -6.15
N TRP A 108 4.58 9.11 -5.45
CA TRP A 108 4.97 9.64 -4.16
C TRP A 108 6.21 10.52 -4.35
N THR A 109 6.16 11.76 -3.88
CA THR A 109 7.30 12.67 -3.98
C THR A 109 7.69 13.12 -2.58
N ASP A 110 8.97 12.99 -2.24
CA ASP A 110 9.53 13.57 -1.01
C ASP A 110 10.84 14.30 -1.31
N VAL A 111 11.27 15.14 -0.38
CA VAL A 111 12.53 15.86 -0.47
C VAL A 111 13.61 15.04 0.24
N ASP A 112 14.64 14.68 -0.51
CA ASP A 112 15.80 13.99 0.02
C ASP A 112 16.51 14.85 1.08
N ALA A 113 16.72 14.30 2.27
CA ALA A 113 17.22 15.05 3.42
C ALA A 113 18.69 15.47 3.28
N GLU A 114 19.47 14.77 2.45
CA GLU A 114 20.90 15.06 2.25
C GLU A 114 21.12 16.10 1.14
N THR A 115 20.40 15.97 0.04
CA THR A 115 20.57 16.76 -1.19
C THR A 115 19.56 17.90 -1.31
N GLY A 116 18.45 17.85 -0.57
CA GLY A 116 17.34 18.80 -0.69
C GLY A 116 16.58 18.70 -2.02
N THR A 117 16.81 17.64 -2.80
CA THR A 117 16.17 17.45 -4.11
C THR A 117 14.88 16.66 -3.99
N PRO A 118 13.81 17.02 -4.74
CA PRO A 118 12.62 16.18 -4.82
C PRO A 118 12.95 14.87 -5.52
N GLN A 119 12.58 13.76 -4.90
CA GLN A 119 12.60 12.41 -5.46
C GLN A 119 11.16 11.92 -5.63
N THR A 120 10.84 11.39 -6.80
CA THR A 120 9.49 10.89 -7.12
C THR A 120 9.55 9.39 -7.45
N ASP A 121 8.79 8.61 -6.70
CA ASP A 121 8.68 7.17 -6.83
C ASP A 121 7.28 6.77 -7.35
N PRO A 122 7.18 6.03 -8.46
CA PRO A 122 5.93 5.47 -8.91
C PRO A 122 5.55 4.25 -8.07
N ILE A 123 4.32 4.22 -7.56
CA ILE A 123 3.78 3.13 -6.73
C ILE A 123 2.43 2.69 -7.29
N ILE A 124 2.25 1.39 -7.47
CA ILE A 124 0.95 0.78 -7.77
C ILE A 124 0.41 0.16 -6.49
N TRP A 125 -0.78 0.58 -6.06
CA TRP A 125 -1.46 0.01 -4.91
C TRP A 125 -2.42 -1.08 -5.35
N MET A 126 -2.35 -2.24 -4.69
CA MET A 126 -3.36 -3.28 -4.88
C MET A 126 -4.43 -3.13 -3.83
N VAL A 127 -5.66 -3.00 -4.30
CA VAL A 127 -6.82 -2.65 -3.48
C VAL A 127 -7.87 -3.74 -3.65
N GLN A 128 -8.43 -4.21 -2.53
CA GLN A 128 -9.47 -5.22 -2.50
C GLN A 128 -10.75 -4.65 -1.90
N ARG A 129 -11.90 -5.02 -2.46
CA ARG A 129 -13.21 -4.64 -1.96
C ARG A 129 -13.58 -5.51 -0.76
N GLN A 130 -13.76 -4.86 0.38
CA GLN A 130 -14.29 -5.45 1.62
C GLN A 130 -15.77 -5.07 1.79
N PRO A 131 -16.53 -5.72 2.70
CA PRO A 131 -17.91 -5.37 2.98
C PRO A 131 -18.13 -3.89 3.38
N ASP A 132 -17.11 -3.27 3.96
CA ASP A 132 -17.08 -1.88 4.44
C ASP A 132 -16.30 -0.93 3.50
N GLY A 133 -15.99 -1.38 2.29
CA GLY A 133 -15.39 -0.57 1.22
C GLY A 133 -14.03 -1.09 0.76
N TRP A 134 -13.33 -0.31 -0.06
CA TRP A 134 -12.03 -0.69 -0.58
C TRP A 134 -10.94 -0.58 0.49
N ARG A 135 -10.00 -1.53 0.52
CA ARG A 135 -8.88 -1.61 1.44
C ARG A 135 -7.60 -2.04 0.73
N ILE A 136 -6.44 -1.61 1.23
CA ILE A 136 -5.13 -1.89 0.67
C ILE A 136 -4.68 -3.31 1.05
N ALA A 137 -4.38 -4.13 0.04
CA ALA A 137 -3.84 -5.48 0.23
C ALA A 137 -2.31 -5.53 0.01
N GLY A 138 -1.73 -4.54 -0.67
CA GLY A 138 -0.29 -4.46 -0.88
C GLY A 138 0.14 -3.27 -1.74
N MET A 139 1.41 -3.30 -2.16
CA MET A 139 1.96 -2.37 -3.13
C MET A 139 2.95 -3.01 -4.12
N ALA A 140 3.16 -2.37 -5.26
CA ALA A 140 4.29 -2.64 -6.15
C ALA A 140 5.10 -1.37 -6.41
N THR A 141 6.42 -1.45 -6.29
CA THR A 141 7.35 -0.33 -6.48
C THR A 141 8.60 -0.76 -7.23
N LYS A 142 9.23 0.17 -7.95
CA LYS A 142 10.43 -0.11 -8.75
C LYS A 142 11.70 0.21 -7.95
N VAL A 143 12.31 -0.83 -7.39
CA VAL A 143 13.54 -0.72 -6.58
C VAL A 143 14.78 -0.50 -7.46
N PHE A 144 14.89 -1.25 -8.56
CA PHE A 144 16.00 -1.13 -9.51
C PHE A 144 15.48 -0.79 -10.91
N GLU A 145 16.20 0.09 -11.62
CA GLU A 145 15.75 0.59 -12.93
C GLU A 145 15.65 -0.51 -14.01
N ASP A 146 16.53 -1.49 -13.91
CA ASP A 146 16.69 -2.61 -14.81
C ASP A 146 15.85 -3.84 -14.42
N GLN A 147 15.09 -3.77 -13.32
CA GLN A 147 14.26 -4.89 -12.85
C GLN A 147 12.76 -4.58 -12.90
N PRO A 148 11.91 -5.63 -12.96
CA PRO A 148 10.47 -5.48 -12.75
C PRO A 148 10.14 -4.85 -11.40
N PRO A 149 8.97 -4.21 -11.25
CA PRO A 149 8.50 -3.74 -9.95
C PRO A 149 8.44 -4.87 -8.93
N LEU A 150 8.96 -4.60 -7.74
CA LEU A 150 8.85 -5.48 -6.59
C LEU A 150 7.43 -5.37 -6.03
N PHE A 151 6.72 -6.49 -6.05
CA PHE A 151 5.41 -6.63 -5.44
C PHE A 151 5.55 -7.03 -3.97
N LEU A 152 4.89 -6.31 -3.06
CA LEU A 152 4.81 -6.60 -1.64
C LEU A 152 3.35 -6.88 -1.29
N ASN A 153 3.08 -8.15 -0.93
CA ASN A 153 1.78 -8.57 -0.44
C ASN A 153 1.73 -8.40 1.08
N PHE A 154 0.90 -7.49 1.58
CA PHE A 154 0.83 -7.25 3.02
C PHE A 154 0.12 -8.39 3.77
N GLU A 155 -0.56 -9.27 3.04
CA GLU A 155 -1.20 -10.47 3.58
C GLU A 155 -0.25 -11.67 3.65
N ASP A 156 0.94 -11.59 3.03
CA ASP A 156 1.99 -12.62 3.06
C ASP A 156 3.30 -12.02 3.64
N PRO A 157 3.38 -11.91 4.97
CA PRO A 157 4.53 -11.33 5.65
C PRO A 157 5.85 -12.07 5.40
N GLU A 158 5.82 -13.38 5.24
CA GLU A 158 7.01 -14.20 4.99
C GLU A 158 7.59 -13.90 3.60
N ASP A 159 6.73 -13.77 2.58
CA ASP A 159 7.14 -13.33 1.25
C ASP A 159 7.73 -11.93 1.26
N MET A 160 7.17 -11.00 2.04
CA MET A 160 7.73 -9.66 2.17
C MET A 160 9.14 -9.69 2.76
N LEU A 161 9.37 -10.44 3.85
CA LEU A 161 10.68 -10.51 4.48
C LEU A 161 11.72 -11.14 3.55
N ARG A 162 11.37 -12.23 2.86
CA ARG A 162 12.23 -12.83 1.84
C ARG A 162 12.57 -11.83 0.73
N LYS A 163 11.59 -11.07 0.25
CA LYS A 163 11.81 -10.04 -0.78
C LYS A 163 12.71 -8.92 -0.30
N GLN A 164 12.58 -8.48 0.96
CA GLN A 164 13.48 -7.50 1.56
C GLN A 164 14.93 -8.01 1.64
N GLN A 165 15.13 -9.27 2.03
CA GLN A 165 16.45 -9.90 2.06
C GLN A 165 17.08 -9.92 0.67
N LEU A 166 16.33 -10.34 -0.35
CA LEU A 166 16.81 -10.33 -1.74
C LEU A 166 17.18 -8.92 -2.23
N VAL A 167 16.40 -7.89 -1.85
CA VAL A 167 16.73 -6.50 -2.17
C VAL A 167 18.02 -6.07 -1.46
N ALA A 168 18.19 -6.40 -0.18
CA ALA A 168 19.40 -6.07 0.58
C ALA A 168 20.65 -6.73 -0.03
N GLU A 169 20.57 -8.02 -0.34
CA GLU A 169 21.64 -8.77 -1.00
C GLU A 169 22.01 -8.17 -2.37
N GLU A 170 21.01 -7.76 -3.15
CA GLU A 170 21.24 -7.13 -4.46
C GLU A 170 21.86 -5.73 -4.33
N ILE A 171 21.46 -4.94 -3.33
CA ILE A 171 22.10 -3.65 -3.00
C ILE A 171 23.58 -3.87 -2.67
N GLU A 172 23.89 -4.83 -1.80
CA GLU A 172 25.27 -5.16 -1.42
C GLU A 172 26.08 -5.63 -2.63
N ARG A 173 25.52 -6.50 -3.47
CA ARG A 173 26.16 -6.99 -4.70
C ARG A 173 26.46 -5.86 -5.69
N ARG A 174 25.54 -4.90 -5.85
CA ARG A 174 25.72 -3.73 -6.72
C ARG A 174 26.72 -2.73 -6.14
N ALA A 175 26.76 -2.59 -4.83
CA ALA A 175 27.73 -1.75 -4.13
C ALA A 175 29.15 -2.32 -4.20
N ASN A 176 29.30 -3.65 -4.28
CA ASN A 176 30.60 -4.31 -4.36
C ASN A 176 30.70 -5.27 -5.57
N PRO A 177 30.76 -4.75 -6.81
CA PRO A 177 30.76 -5.57 -8.02
C PRO A 177 32.00 -6.47 -8.17
N GLN A 178 33.06 -6.26 -7.36
CA GLN A 178 34.28 -7.07 -7.36
C GLN A 178 34.22 -8.30 -6.44
N ALA A 179 33.17 -8.47 -5.62
CA ALA A 179 32.95 -9.66 -4.78
C ALA A 179 32.13 -10.76 -5.48
N GLN A 180 32.04 -10.73 -6.81
CA GLN A 180 31.50 -11.86 -7.55
C GLN A 180 32.44 -13.06 -7.40
N PRO A 181 31.97 -14.25 -6.98
CA PRO A 181 32.72 -15.48 -7.21
C PRO A 181 33.03 -15.55 -8.71
N PRO A 182 34.26 -15.93 -9.11
CA PRO A 182 34.56 -16.11 -10.52
C PRO A 182 33.51 -17.05 -11.10
N ALA A 183 32.87 -16.59 -12.18
CA ALA A 183 32.00 -17.43 -13.00
C ALA A 183 32.67 -18.79 -13.14
N ALA A 184 31.98 -19.85 -12.70
CA ALA A 184 32.42 -21.21 -12.88
C ALA A 184 32.55 -21.46 -14.39
N THR A 185 33.73 -21.17 -14.91
CA THR A 185 34.18 -21.66 -16.19
C THR A 185 34.33 -23.15 -15.96
N ALA A 186 33.35 -23.91 -16.42
CA ALA A 186 33.50 -25.34 -16.61
C ALA A 186 34.61 -25.55 -17.64
N GLN A 187 35.86 -25.57 -17.18
CA GLN A 187 37.00 -26.11 -17.88
C GLN A 187 37.44 -27.35 -17.13
N THR A 188 36.91 -28.49 -17.55
CA THR A 188 37.45 -29.79 -17.22
C THR A 188 38.86 -29.94 -17.81
N GLY A 189 39.86 -29.89 -16.92
CA GLY A 189 41.01 -30.79 -16.94
C GLY A 189 42.34 -30.25 -17.47
N GLN A 190 43.26 -29.84 -16.58
CA GLN A 190 44.36 -30.68 -16.06
C GLN A 190 45.41 -29.82 -15.31
N PRO A 191 46.09 -30.35 -14.28
CA PRO A 191 46.92 -29.56 -13.37
C PRO A 191 48.37 -29.48 -13.86
N VAL A 192 48.98 -28.29 -13.75
CA VAL A 192 50.44 -28.18 -13.69
C VAL A 192 50.86 -27.45 -12.42
N SER A 193 51.78 -28.12 -11.74
CA SER A 193 52.43 -27.80 -10.47
C SER A 193 53.21 -26.48 -10.54
N GLY A 194 53.18 -25.67 -9.48
CA GLY A 194 53.99 -24.44 -9.43
C GLY A 194 53.79 -23.55 -8.21
N ASN A 195 54.54 -23.86 -7.16
CA ASN A 195 55.14 -23.01 -6.10
C ASN A 195 54.54 -21.64 -5.67
N ALA A 196 54.49 -21.51 -4.34
CA ALA A 196 54.33 -20.37 -3.43
C ALA A 196 54.55 -18.92 -3.94
N ALA A 197 53.67 -18.03 -3.48
CA ALA A 197 54.08 -16.75 -2.88
C ALA A 197 52.98 -16.20 -1.97
N ALA A 198 53.38 -15.84 -0.75
CA ALA A 198 52.56 -15.14 0.22
C ALA A 198 52.14 -13.76 -0.30
N ALA A 199 50.90 -13.38 -0.04
CA ALA A 199 50.47 -11.99 -0.05
C ALA A 199 49.43 -11.80 1.06
N THR A 200 49.84 -11.14 2.14
CA THR A 200 48.97 -10.49 3.11
C THR A 200 48.05 -9.48 2.42
N PRO A 201 46.74 -9.43 2.71
CA PRO A 201 45.94 -8.27 2.40
C PRO A 201 46.09 -7.23 3.52
N VAL A 202 46.78 -6.14 3.20
CA VAL A 202 46.75 -4.87 3.93
C VAL A 202 45.33 -4.32 3.87
N GLY A 203 44.84 -3.82 5.01
CA GLY A 203 43.54 -3.20 5.13
C GLY A 203 43.32 -2.11 4.10
N SER A 204 42.15 -2.12 3.48
CA SER A 204 41.63 -1.01 2.71
C SER A 204 40.11 -1.08 2.82
N THR A 205 39.57 -0.29 3.74
CA THR A 205 38.14 0.02 3.81
C THR A 205 37.71 0.57 2.45
N PRO A 206 36.79 -0.06 1.71
CA PRO A 206 36.19 0.57 0.55
C PRO A 206 35.19 1.61 1.05
N ALA A 207 35.38 2.85 0.62
CA ALA A 207 34.39 3.91 0.77
C ALA A 207 33.05 3.45 0.18
N ALA A 208 31.97 3.68 0.92
CA ALA A 208 30.61 3.38 0.50
C ALA A 208 30.32 4.06 -0.85
N PRO A 209 29.78 3.35 -1.85
CA PRO A 209 29.33 3.97 -3.08
C PRO A 209 28.12 4.87 -2.77
N GLN A 210 28.35 6.18 -2.87
CA GLN A 210 27.31 7.19 -2.89
C GLN A 210 26.47 6.98 -4.15
N GLY A 211 25.19 6.67 -3.99
CA GLY A 211 24.24 6.69 -5.10
C GLY A 211 23.41 5.43 -5.31
N VAL A 212 22.79 4.90 -4.26
CA VAL A 212 21.47 4.22 -4.38
C VAL A 212 20.68 4.44 -3.07
N GLN A 213 20.41 5.70 -2.72
CA GLN A 213 19.37 6.01 -1.71
C GLN A 213 18.04 6.18 -2.46
N LYS A 214 17.57 5.13 -3.12
CA LYS A 214 16.19 5.11 -3.59
C LYS A 214 15.34 4.78 -2.38
N ALA A 215 14.29 5.57 -2.16
CA ALA A 215 13.39 5.49 -1.02
C ALA A 215 13.23 4.05 -0.57
N SER A 216 13.99 3.70 0.48
CA SER A 216 13.70 2.49 1.18
C SER A 216 12.30 2.76 1.71
N ALA A 217 11.32 2.00 1.24
CA ALA A 217 10.25 1.60 2.12
C ALA A 217 10.95 0.86 3.26
N THR A 218 11.55 1.63 4.17
CA THR A 218 12.10 1.14 5.41
C THR A 218 10.85 0.73 6.15
N ILE A 219 10.54 -0.56 6.05
CA ILE A 219 9.58 -1.20 6.92
C ILE A 219 10.27 -1.16 8.29
N GLY A 220 10.08 -0.03 8.98
CA GLY A 220 10.67 0.25 10.27
C GLY A 220 9.99 -0.61 11.31
N GLN A 221 10.78 -1.36 12.07
CA GLN A 221 10.29 -1.96 13.29
C GLN A 221 9.95 -0.84 14.28
N ALA A 222 8.72 -0.83 14.79
CA ALA A 222 8.26 0.20 15.71
C ALA A 222 9.19 0.32 16.93
N PRO A 223 9.52 1.53 17.41
CA PRO A 223 10.36 1.68 18.60
C PRO A 223 9.61 1.14 19.84
N ALA A 224 10.27 0.26 20.58
CA ALA A 224 9.74 -0.32 21.82
C ALA A 224 9.30 0.80 22.79
N THR A 225 8.00 0.89 23.06
CA THR A 225 7.44 1.85 24.00
C THR A 225 7.83 1.44 25.43
N THR A 226 8.80 2.14 26.00
CA THR A 226 9.09 2.04 27.44
C THR A 226 7.95 2.70 28.22
N PRO A 227 7.28 2.01 29.16
CA PRO A 227 6.25 2.63 29.96
C PRO A 227 6.88 3.62 30.94
N ARG A 228 6.52 4.90 30.82
CA ARG A 228 6.81 5.91 31.86
C ARG A 228 5.91 5.59 33.07
N ARG A 229 6.55 5.29 34.20
CA ARG A 229 5.93 5.22 35.52
C ARG A 229 5.47 6.58 36.00
#